data_AF-A0A9D6G140-F1
#
_entry.id   AF-A0A9D6G140-F1
#
_cell.length_a   1.000
_cell.length_b   1.000
_cell.length_c   1.000
_cell.angle_alpha   90.00
_cell.angle_beta   90.00
_cell.angle_gamma   90.00
#
_symmetry.space_group_name_H-M   'P 1'
#
loop_
_entity.id
_entity.type
_entity.pdbx_description
1 polymer ?
#
loop_
_entity_poly.entity_id
_entity_poly.type
_entity_poly.pdbx_seq_one_letter_code
_entity_poly.pdbx_strand_id
1 'polypeptide(L)'
;MIVDFPNSPFRLNQAFAPEGDQPEAIERLVEGVTDGLSYQTLLGVTGSGKTYTMANVIARLGRPALVLAPNKTLAAQLYAEFREFFPENAVEYFVSYYDYYQPEAYVPSRDLYIEKDSAINEHIEQMRLSATKSLLEREDVIIVATVSCIYGIGDPVDYHGMILHLREREKYPQRDIIARLAAMQYERNELDFRRGTFRVRGDIIDVFPAENSETALRITLADEEVESLLLFDPLTGHSRHRAPRFTVYPSSHYVTPRATTLQACEAIKVELAERIDFFRAQGKLVEAQRIEQRTRFDLEMLYELGFCKGIENYSRHLSGRKEGEPPPTLIDYLPPNALMFIDESHVTVGQLGGMYRGDRSRKENLVDYGFRLPSALDNRPLKFEEFERVMRQTVFVSATPAEYERERSGQVVEQVVRPTGLVDPQLEVRPASTQVDDLLSEISLRVARDERVLVTTLTKRMAEELTDYLAEHGVKVRYLHSEVETVERVEIIRDLRLGVFHVLVGINLLREGLDLPEVSLVAILDADKEGFLRSERSLIQTIGRAA
;
A
#
# COMPACT_ATOMS: atom_id res chain seq x y z
N MET A 1 -6.47 28.31 2.46
CA MET A 1 -7.13 28.98 1.32
C MET A 1 -7.09 28.00 0.18
N ILE A 2 -8.22 27.71 -0.48
CA ILE A 2 -8.21 26.80 -1.63
C ILE A 2 -7.68 27.56 -2.84
N VAL A 3 -6.68 27.00 -3.51
CA VAL A 3 -6.02 27.55 -4.69
C VAL A 3 -6.25 26.61 -5.87
N ASP A 4 -6.67 27.21 -6.98
CA ASP A 4 -6.92 26.54 -8.24
C ASP A 4 -5.78 26.90 -9.23
N PHE A 5 -5.36 25.94 -10.05
CA PHE A 5 -4.33 26.15 -11.08
C PHE A 5 -4.94 26.03 -12.49
N PRO A 6 -4.46 26.80 -13.49
CA PRO A 6 -4.98 26.71 -14.85
C PRO A 6 -4.87 25.29 -15.42
N ASN A 7 -5.97 24.77 -15.99
CA ASN A 7 -6.06 23.43 -16.57
C ASN A 7 -5.78 22.27 -15.59
N SER A 8 -5.90 22.52 -14.28
CA SER A 8 -5.78 21.49 -13.26
C SER A 8 -7.13 21.23 -12.60
N PRO A 9 -7.56 19.96 -12.45
CA PRO A 9 -8.76 19.64 -11.70
C PRO A 9 -8.50 19.58 -10.19
N PHE A 10 -7.24 19.72 -9.75
CA PHE A 10 -6.86 19.68 -8.34
C PHE A 10 -7.02 21.04 -7.66
N ARG A 11 -7.64 21.03 -6.48
CA ARG A 11 -7.90 22.21 -5.64
C ARG A 11 -7.07 22.13 -4.37
N LEU A 12 -5.92 22.79 -4.37
CA LEU A 12 -4.96 22.71 -3.28
C LEU A 12 -5.41 23.60 -2.12
N ASN A 13 -5.71 23.01 -0.96
CA ASN A 13 -5.88 23.73 0.28
C ASN A 13 -4.52 24.22 0.80
N GLN A 14 -4.20 25.46 0.46
CA GLN A 14 -2.99 26.14 0.82
C GLN A 14 -3.17 26.89 2.14
N ALA A 15 -2.77 26.27 3.25
CA ALA A 15 -2.78 26.91 4.56
C ALA A 15 -1.65 27.95 4.72
N PHE A 16 -0.51 27.70 4.07
CA PHE A 16 0.70 28.54 4.06
C PHE A 16 1.30 28.59 2.65
N ALA A 17 2.07 29.64 2.33
CA ALA A 17 2.79 29.73 1.06
C ALA A 17 4.02 28.78 1.05
N PRO A 18 4.52 28.33 -0.12
CA PRO A 18 5.79 27.63 -0.17
C PRO A 18 6.91 28.58 0.26
N GLU A 19 7.78 28.11 1.15
CA GLU A 19 8.87 28.88 1.76
C GLU A 19 10.19 28.09 1.71
N GLY A 20 11.31 28.76 2.00
CA GLY A 20 12.64 28.17 1.86
C GLY A 20 12.92 27.78 0.40
N ASP A 21 13.40 26.56 0.18
CA ASP A 21 13.71 26.05 -1.16
C ASP A 21 12.47 25.51 -1.91
N GLN A 22 11.31 25.41 -1.24
CA GLN A 22 10.11 24.83 -1.85
C GLN A 22 9.69 25.52 -3.17
N PRO A 23 9.69 26.86 -3.31
CA PRO A 23 9.29 27.50 -4.56
C PRO A 23 10.13 27.06 -5.76
N GLU A 24 11.46 27.06 -5.62
CA GLU A 24 12.39 26.64 -6.67
C GLU A 24 12.26 25.14 -6.94
N ALA A 25 12.15 24.33 -5.88
CA ALA A 25 12.00 22.89 -6.04
C ALA A 25 10.72 22.51 -6.81
N ILE A 26 9.60 23.17 -6.50
CA ILE A 26 8.33 22.99 -7.21
C ILE A 26 8.49 23.39 -8.69
N GLU A 27 9.08 24.55 -8.97
CA GLU A 27 9.26 25.05 -10.34
C GLU A 27 10.09 24.08 -11.18
N ARG A 28 11.25 23.65 -10.68
CA ARG A 28 12.16 22.75 -11.39
C ARG A 28 11.58 21.36 -11.62
N LEU A 29 10.83 20.81 -10.65
CA LEU A 29 10.16 19.53 -10.82
C LEU A 29 9.05 19.61 -11.88
N VAL A 30 8.25 20.68 -11.86
CA VAL A 30 7.20 20.93 -12.86
C VAL A 30 7.82 21.08 -14.25
N GLU A 31 8.85 21.92 -14.39
CA GLU A 31 9.59 22.11 -15.64
C GLU A 31 10.11 20.78 -16.17
N GLY A 32 10.77 19.97 -15.35
CA GLY A 32 11.28 18.66 -15.75
C GLY A 32 10.20 17.70 -16.24
N VAL A 33 9.02 17.70 -15.61
CA VAL A 33 7.91 16.86 -16.06
C VAL A 33 7.40 17.35 -17.42
N THR A 34 7.25 18.66 -17.58
CA THR A 34 6.79 19.29 -18.83
C THR A 34 7.78 19.11 -19.98
N ASP A 35 9.08 19.12 -19.70
CA ASP A 35 10.16 18.87 -20.67
C ASP A 35 10.27 17.38 -21.07
N GLY A 36 9.51 16.50 -20.43
CA GLY A 36 9.45 15.08 -20.76
C GLY A 36 10.49 14.23 -20.04
N LEU A 37 11.09 14.68 -18.94
CA LEU A 37 11.94 13.83 -18.12
C LEU A 37 11.13 12.67 -17.55
N SER A 38 11.57 11.44 -17.81
CA SER A 38 10.95 10.24 -17.24
C SER A 38 11.17 10.15 -15.74
N TYR A 39 12.35 10.54 -15.27
CA TYR A 39 12.79 10.33 -13.89
C TYR A 39 13.50 11.57 -13.35
N GLN A 40 13.14 11.94 -12.12
CA GLN A 40 13.72 13.06 -11.39
C GLN A 40 13.89 12.68 -9.91
N THR A 41 14.81 13.32 -9.22
CA THR A 41 14.97 13.16 -7.77
C THR A 41 14.73 14.49 -7.05
N LEU A 42 13.83 14.50 -6.08
CA LEU A 42 13.75 15.53 -5.05
C LEU A 42 14.63 15.10 -3.87
N LEU A 43 15.81 15.70 -3.77
CA LEU A 43 16.73 15.55 -2.65
C LEU A 43 16.28 16.49 -1.53
N GLY A 44 15.40 15.99 -0.66
CA GLY A 44 14.78 16.80 0.39
C GLY A 44 15.13 16.31 1.79
N VAL A 45 15.68 17.19 2.63
CA VAL A 45 16.00 16.86 4.04
C VAL A 45 14.72 16.62 4.86
N THR A 46 14.85 15.97 6.02
CA THR A 46 13.73 15.79 6.96
C THR A 46 13.26 17.15 7.49
N GLY A 47 11.94 17.35 7.56
CA GLY A 47 11.34 18.62 8.01
C GLY A 47 11.31 19.73 6.96
N SER A 48 11.80 19.52 5.73
CA SER A 48 11.72 20.54 4.67
C SER A 48 10.35 20.66 3.99
N GLY A 49 9.38 19.81 4.36
CA GLY A 49 8.03 19.83 3.78
C GLY A 49 7.93 19.14 2.41
N LYS A 50 8.59 17.99 2.23
CA LYS A 50 8.59 17.22 0.99
C LYS A 50 7.18 16.91 0.47
N THR A 51 6.25 16.48 1.34
CA THR A 51 4.87 16.18 0.92
C THR A 51 4.16 17.40 0.35
N TYR A 52 4.37 18.57 0.95
CA TYR A 52 3.78 19.82 0.47
C TYR A 52 4.32 20.23 -0.90
N THR A 53 5.61 20.00 -1.15
CA THR A 53 6.21 20.13 -2.49
C THR A 53 5.57 19.17 -3.50
N MET A 54 5.40 17.88 -3.16
CA MET A 54 4.71 16.92 -4.03
C MET A 54 3.28 17.37 -4.34
N ALA A 55 2.53 17.83 -3.34
CA ALA A 55 1.17 18.34 -3.50
C ALA A 55 1.12 19.53 -4.47
N ASN A 56 2.05 20.48 -4.35
CA ASN A 56 2.14 21.61 -5.29
C ASN A 56 2.45 21.16 -6.72
N VAL A 57 3.36 20.19 -6.90
CA VAL A 57 3.68 19.63 -8.22
C VAL A 57 2.46 18.97 -8.84
N ILE A 58 1.72 18.14 -8.08
CA ILE A 58 0.46 17.51 -8.53
C ILE A 58 -0.56 18.57 -8.92
N ALA A 59 -0.78 19.56 -8.05
CA ALA A 59 -1.77 20.60 -8.24
C ALA A 59 -1.48 21.46 -9.48
N ARG A 60 -0.21 21.78 -9.75
CA ARG A 60 0.20 22.58 -10.91
C ARG A 60 0.15 21.80 -12.23
N LEU A 61 0.48 20.51 -12.20
CA LEU A 61 0.48 19.67 -13.40
C LEU A 61 -0.91 19.15 -13.78
N GLY A 62 -1.84 19.06 -12.82
CA GLY A 62 -3.21 18.66 -13.10
C GLY A 62 -3.39 17.18 -13.47
N ARG A 63 -2.47 16.31 -13.03
CA ARG A 63 -2.40 14.90 -13.45
C ARG A 63 -2.68 13.96 -12.28
N PRO A 64 -3.41 12.84 -12.48
CA PRO A 64 -3.54 11.78 -11.48
C PRO A 64 -2.18 11.33 -10.96
N ALA A 65 -2.09 11.00 -9.67
CA ALA A 65 -0.83 10.64 -9.04
C ALA A 65 -0.91 9.34 -8.24
N LEU A 66 0.14 8.52 -8.33
CA LEU A 66 0.40 7.40 -7.42
C LEU A 66 1.58 7.76 -6.52
N VAL A 67 1.36 7.79 -5.21
CA VAL A 67 2.40 8.03 -4.20
C VAL A 67 2.71 6.71 -3.49
N LEU A 68 3.95 6.24 -3.64
CA LEU A 68 4.42 4.99 -3.08
C LEU A 68 5.17 5.23 -1.77
N ALA A 69 4.76 4.53 -0.72
CA ALA A 69 5.42 4.51 0.57
C ALA A 69 5.95 3.10 0.91
N PRO A 70 7.07 2.99 1.64
CA PRO A 70 7.69 1.71 1.98
C PRO A 70 6.90 0.90 3.01
N ASN A 71 6.01 1.52 3.80
CA ASN A 71 5.20 0.83 4.80
C ASN A 71 3.84 1.50 5.05
N LYS A 72 2.96 0.78 5.77
CA LYS A 72 1.58 1.22 6.07
C LYS A 72 1.52 2.46 6.97
N THR A 73 2.51 2.68 7.84
CA THR A 73 2.51 3.83 8.76
C THR A 73 2.73 5.13 8.02
N LEU A 74 3.80 5.20 7.21
CA LEU A 74 4.08 6.35 6.36
C LEU A 74 2.99 6.54 5.30
N ALA A 75 2.46 5.45 4.72
CA ALA A 75 1.34 5.54 3.80
C ALA A 75 0.11 6.20 4.46
N ALA A 76 -0.22 5.85 5.71
CA ALA A 76 -1.33 6.46 6.42
C ALA A 76 -1.09 7.96 6.73
N GLN A 77 0.16 8.33 7.06
CA GLN A 77 0.55 9.73 7.27
C GLN A 77 0.38 10.54 5.98
N LEU A 78 0.98 10.09 4.88
CA LEU A 78 0.84 10.73 3.57
C LEU A 78 -0.63 10.80 3.14
N TYR A 79 -1.41 9.75 3.36
CA TYR A 79 -2.85 9.76 3.06
C TYR A 79 -3.58 10.87 3.83
N ALA A 80 -3.31 11.01 5.13
CA ALA A 80 -3.90 12.07 5.95
C ALA A 80 -3.47 13.48 5.48
N GLU A 81 -2.18 13.68 5.22
CA GLU A 81 -1.63 14.94 4.70
C GLU A 81 -2.25 15.30 3.34
N PHE A 82 -2.31 14.36 2.39
CA PHE A 82 -2.94 14.59 1.10
C PHE A 82 -4.44 14.88 1.22
N ARG A 83 -5.16 14.25 2.14
CA ARG A 83 -6.57 14.57 2.42
C ARG A 83 -6.75 15.99 2.94
N GLU A 84 -5.81 16.50 3.73
CA GLU A 84 -5.82 17.88 4.22
C GLU A 84 -5.47 18.88 3.09
N PHE A 85 -4.50 18.52 2.24
CA PHE A 85 -4.11 19.32 1.08
C PHE A 85 -5.16 19.32 -0.04
N PHE A 86 -5.93 18.25 -0.20
CA PHE A 86 -6.92 18.11 -1.27
C PHE A 86 -8.28 17.64 -0.73
N PRO A 87 -8.96 18.45 0.09
CA PRO A 87 -10.22 18.06 0.73
C PRO A 87 -11.38 17.86 -0.26
N GLU A 88 -11.28 18.42 -1.47
CA GLU A 88 -12.32 18.37 -2.51
C GLU A 88 -12.00 17.40 -3.67
N ASN A 89 -10.81 16.79 -3.68
CA ASN A 89 -10.40 15.83 -4.71
C ASN A 89 -10.40 14.38 -4.19
N ALA A 90 -10.24 13.42 -5.08
CA ALA A 90 -10.23 12.00 -4.73
C ALA A 90 -8.84 11.56 -4.22
N VAL A 91 -8.62 11.68 -2.92
CA VAL A 91 -7.45 11.09 -2.25
C VAL A 91 -7.83 9.72 -1.70
N GLU A 92 -7.16 8.69 -2.21
CA GLU A 92 -7.49 7.28 -2.02
C GLU A 92 -6.32 6.51 -1.39
N TYR A 93 -6.64 5.38 -0.76
CA TYR A 93 -5.67 4.58 -0.01
C TYR A 93 -5.62 3.14 -0.53
N PHE A 94 -4.43 2.68 -0.90
CA PHE A 94 -4.24 1.34 -1.49
C PHE A 94 -3.08 0.57 -0.87
N VAL A 95 -3.39 -0.14 0.21
CA VAL A 95 -2.43 -1.02 0.92
C VAL A 95 -2.98 -2.44 1.03
N SER A 96 -2.17 -3.37 1.53
CA SER A 96 -2.66 -4.71 1.83
C SER A 96 -3.83 -4.65 2.81
N TYR A 97 -4.98 -5.21 2.41
CA TYR A 97 -6.20 -5.30 3.21
C TYR A 97 -6.15 -6.39 4.28
N TYR A 98 -5.03 -7.10 4.41
CA TYR A 98 -4.86 -8.07 5.48
C TYR A 98 -4.35 -7.40 6.75
N ASP A 99 -5.07 -7.59 7.86
CA ASP A 99 -4.58 -7.28 9.22
C ASP A 99 -3.59 -8.35 9.67
N TYR A 100 -3.90 -9.61 9.33
CA TYR A 100 -3.04 -10.76 9.50
C TYR A 100 -3.01 -11.56 8.21
N TYR A 101 -1.82 -12.00 7.79
CA TYR A 101 -1.65 -12.82 6.60
C TYR A 101 -0.55 -13.86 6.79
N GLN A 102 -0.95 -15.12 6.78
CA GLN A 102 -0.07 -16.27 6.66
C GLN A 102 -0.22 -16.86 5.25
N PRO A 103 0.82 -16.81 4.42
CA PRO A 103 0.74 -17.37 3.09
C PRO A 103 0.70 -18.90 3.12
N GLU A 104 0.09 -19.48 2.09
CA GLU A 104 0.25 -20.90 1.79
C GLU A 104 1.74 -21.21 1.56
N ALA A 105 2.26 -22.23 2.23
CA ALA A 105 3.64 -22.66 2.08
C ALA A 105 3.79 -24.16 2.38
N TYR A 106 4.84 -24.75 1.82
CA TYR A 106 5.24 -26.11 2.13
C TYR A 106 6.72 -26.12 2.51
N VAL A 107 7.05 -26.77 3.63
CA VAL A 107 8.41 -26.87 4.16
C VAL A 107 8.87 -28.33 4.03
N PRO A 108 9.61 -28.68 2.95
CA PRO A 108 9.93 -30.07 2.65
C PRO A 108 10.72 -30.79 3.74
N SER A 109 11.61 -30.07 4.43
CA SER A 109 12.46 -30.64 5.48
C SER A 109 11.69 -31.12 6.71
N ARG A 110 10.42 -30.70 6.87
CA ARG A 110 9.55 -31.07 7.99
C ARG A 110 8.26 -31.76 7.53
N ASP A 111 8.08 -31.98 6.22
CA ASP A 111 6.82 -32.42 5.62
C ASP A 111 5.61 -31.63 6.15
N LEU A 112 5.79 -30.32 6.30
CA LEU A 112 4.80 -29.43 6.91
C LEU A 112 4.14 -28.58 5.84
N TYR A 113 2.86 -28.83 5.60
CA TYR A 113 2.00 -27.93 4.84
C TYR A 113 1.39 -26.88 5.77
N ILE A 114 1.56 -25.63 5.39
CA ILE A 114 1.05 -24.46 6.10
C ILE A 114 -0.10 -23.92 5.28
N GLU A 115 -1.31 -24.02 5.82
CA GLU A 115 -2.51 -23.47 5.19
C GLU A 115 -2.46 -21.94 5.15
N LYS A 116 -3.08 -21.39 4.10
CA LYS A 116 -3.36 -19.96 4.01
C LYS A 116 -4.36 -19.60 5.11
N ASP A 117 -3.94 -18.72 6.00
CA ASP A 117 -4.80 -18.12 7.01
C ASP A 117 -4.66 -16.60 6.94
N SER A 118 -5.78 -15.88 7.03
CA SER A 118 -5.79 -14.45 6.82
C SER A 118 -7.02 -13.78 7.42
N ALA A 119 -6.81 -12.61 8.01
CA ALA A 119 -7.88 -11.73 8.46
C ALA A 119 -7.95 -10.51 7.55
N ILE A 120 -9.09 -10.33 6.88
CA ILE A 120 -9.35 -9.19 5.99
C ILE A 120 -9.92 -8.03 6.81
N ASN A 121 -9.36 -6.85 6.60
CA ASN A 121 -9.88 -5.59 7.08
C ASN A 121 -10.86 -5.03 6.05
N GLU A 122 -12.16 -5.16 6.32
CA GLU A 122 -13.23 -4.71 5.41
C GLU A 122 -13.13 -3.21 5.06
N HIS A 123 -12.59 -2.39 5.97
CA HIS A 123 -12.44 -0.97 5.71
C HIS A 123 -11.33 -0.68 4.69
N ILE A 124 -10.19 -1.36 4.80
CA ILE A 124 -9.10 -1.23 3.83
C ILE A 124 -9.50 -1.83 2.48
N GLU A 125 -10.24 -2.94 2.46
CA GLU A 125 -10.79 -3.50 1.22
C GLU A 125 -11.71 -2.50 0.52
N GLN A 126 -12.63 -1.86 1.25
CA GLN A 126 -13.47 -0.78 0.72
C GLN A 126 -12.63 0.37 0.15
N MET A 127 -11.60 0.83 0.86
CA MET A 127 -10.71 1.88 0.38
C MET A 127 -9.98 1.50 -0.92
N ARG A 128 -9.59 0.24 -1.08
CA ARG A 128 -8.98 -0.24 -2.32
C ARG A 128 -9.95 -0.26 -3.49
N LEU A 129 -11.20 -0.68 -3.25
CA LEU A 129 -12.24 -0.66 -4.27
C LEU A 129 -12.57 0.79 -4.67
N SER A 130 -12.61 1.70 -3.69
CA SER A 130 -12.75 3.15 -3.90
C SER A 130 -11.62 3.69 -4.78
N ALA A 131 -10.37 3.33 -4.50
CA ALA A 131 -9.20 3.73 -5.29
C ALA A 131 -9.32 3.35 -6.78
N THR A 132 -9.67 2.09 -7.07
CA THR A 132 -9.84 1.65 -8.47
C THR A 132 -11.05 2.26 -9.15
N LYS A 133 -12.16 2.51 -8.41
CA LYS A 133 -13.31 3.23 -8.94
C LYS A 133 -12.96 4.68 -9.29
N SER A 134 -12.28 5.39 -8.39
CA SER A 134 -11.92 6.79 -8.58
C SER A 134 -11.08 6.98 -9.83
N LEU A 135 -10.16 6.06 -10.15
CA LEU A 135 -9.40 6.07 -11.42
C LEU A 135 -10.27 5.89 -12.67
N LEU A 136 -11.42 5.23 -12.55
CA LEU A 136 -12.35 5.02 -13.68
C LEU A 136 -13.33 6.18 -13.86
N GLU A 137 -13.62 6.95 -12.80
CA GLU A 137 -14.64 8.00 -12.80
C GLU A 137 -14.07 9.42 -12.91
N ARG A 138 -12.81 9.63 -12.51
CA ARG A 138 -12.25 10.97 -12.25
C ARG A 138 -10.80 11.11 -12.70
N GLU A 139 -10.41 12.35 -13.02
CA GLU A 139 -9.03 12.71 -13.37
C GLU A 139 -8.26 13.36 -12.20
N ASP A 140 -8.95 13.75 -11.12
CA ASP A 140 -8.36 14.38 -9.94
C ASP A 140 -8.11 13.38 -8.80
N VAL A 141 -7.36 12.32 -9.11
CA VAL A 141 -7.11 11.20 -8.20
C VAL A 141 -5.67 11.18 -7.71
N ILE A 142 -5.48 11.08 -6.40
CA ILE A 142 -4.20 10.78 -5.75
C ILE A 142 -4.36 9.47 -4.99
N ILE A 143 -3.61 8.45 -5.34
CA ILE A 143 -3.58 7.19 -4.60
C ILE A 143 -2.31 7.12 -3.78
N VAL A 144 -2.45 7.00 -2.46
CA VAL A 144 -1.33 6.64 -1.58
C VAL A 144 -1.30 5.14 -1.42
N ALA A 145 -0.19 4.50 -1.84
CA ALA A 145 -0.07 3.06 -1.90
C ALA A 145 1.22 2.55 -1.26
N THR A 146 1.21 1.27 -0.90
CA THR A 146 2.44 0.50 -0.60
C THR A 146 2.83 -0.35 -1.80
N VAL A 147 3.83 -1.21 -1.65
CA VAL A 147 4.15 -2.28 -2.62
C VAL A 147 2.96 -3.17 -3.00
N SER A 148 1.82 -3.07 -2.31
CA SER A 148 0.59 -3.71 -2.78
C SER A 148 0.17 -3.27 -4.19
N CYS A 149 0.61 -2.11 -4.70
CA CYS A 149 0.27 -1.65 -6.05
C CYS A 149 0.86 -2.53 -7.17
N ILE A 150 1.95 -3.27 -6.90
CA ILE A 150 2.60 -4.17 -7.87
C ILE A 150 2.10 -5.61 -7.78
N TYR A 151 1.14 -5.89 -6.89
CA TYR A 151 0.51 -7.20 -6.78
C TYR A 151 -0.69 -7.34 -7.71
N GLY A 152 -0.93 -8.58 -8.13
CA GLY A 152 -2.01 -8.93 -9.05
C GLY A 152 -3.40 -8.55 -8.51
N ILE A 153 -4.14 -7.78 -9.29
CA ILE A 153 -5.59 -7.55 -9.18
C ILE A 153 -6.25 -7.96 -10.51
N GLY A 154 -7.58 -7.98 -10.57
CA GLY A 154 -8.28 -8.32 -11.81
C GLY A 154 -8.01 -7.34 -12.94
N ASP A 155 -8.16 -7.85 -14.15
CA ASP A 155 -7.93 -7.05 -15.36
C ASP A 155 -8.89 -5.85 -15.41
N PRO A 156 -8.40 -4.63 -15.71
CA PRO A 156 -9.26 -3.45 -15.77
C PRO A 156 -10.43 -3.58 -16.75
N VAL A 157 -10.23 -4.26 -17.88
CA VAL A 157 -11.27 -4.46 -18.90
C VAL A 157 -12.34 -5.41 -18.39
N ASP A 158 -11.95 -6.52 -17.77
CA ASP A 158 -12.89 -7.46 -17.17
C ASP A 158 -13.64 -6.83 -15.99
N TYR A 159 -12.93 -6.11 -15.12
CA TYR A 159 -13.52 -5.40 -13.99
C TYR A 159 -14.55 -4.38 -14.48
N HIS A 160 -14.20 -3.58 -15.51
CA HIS A 160 -15.11 -2.62 -16.12
C HIS A 160 -16.31 -3.31 -16.80
N GLY A 161 -16.07 -4.43 -17.50
CA GLY A 161 -17.09 -5.23 -18.16
C GLY A 161 -18.09 -5.88 -17.20
N MET A 162 -17.79 -5.90 -15.90
CA MET A 162 -18.65 -6.47 -14.85
C MET A 162 -19.52 -5.44 -14.13
N ILE A 163 -19.30 -4.14 -14.35
CA ILE A 163 -20.06 -3.05 -13.73
C ILE A 163 -21.56 -3.13 -14.08
N LEU A 164 -22.43 -2.76 -13.13
CA LEU A 164 -23.86 -2.63 -13.33
C LEU A 164 -24.24 -1.15 -13.46
N HIS A 165 -24.65 -0.75 -14.66
CA HIS A 165 -25.22 0.58 -14.90
C HIS A 165 -26.73 0.55 -14.71
N LEU A 166 -27.24 1.52 -13.95
CA LEU A 166 -28.66 1.71 -13.70
C LEU A 166 -29.03 3.13 -14.08
N ARG A 167 -30.14 3.27 -14.81
CA ARG A 167 -30.70 4.56 -15.18
C ARG A 167 -32.21 4.54 -14.98
N GLU A 168 -32.75 5.63 -14.46
CA GLU A 168 -34.20 5.76 -14.38
C GLU A 168 -34.83 5.68 -15.77
N ARG A 169 -35.99 5.00 -15.84
CA ARG A 169 -36.76 4.70 -17.05
C ARG A 169 -36.15 3.69 -18.02
N GLU A 170 -35.11 3.00 -17.59
CA GLU A 170 -34.55 1.89 -18.35
C GLU A 170 -35.25 0.58 -17.98
N LYS A 171 -35.56 -0.24 -18.99
CA LYS A 171 -36.11 -1.58 -18.78
C LYS A 171 -35.00 -2.50 -18.30
N TYR A 172 -35.15 -2.98 -17.08
CA TYR A 172 -34.21 -3.88 -16.44
C TYR A 172 -35.00 -4.87 -15.58
N PRO A 173 -35.17 -6.12 -16.04
CA PRO A 173 -35.86 -7.15 -15.28
C PRO A 173 -35.18 -7.36 -13.92
N GLN A 174 -35.99 -7.50 -12.86
CA GLN A 174 -35.47 -7.67 -11.49
C GLN A 174 -34.47 -8.83 -11.39
N ARG A 175 -34.77 -9.94 -12.08
CA ARG A 175 -33.93 -11.15 -12.09
C ARG A 175 -32.55 -10.88 -12.68
N ASP A 176 -32.45 -10.00 -13.67
CA ASP A 176 -31.18 -9.69 -14.34
C ASP A 176 -30.31 -8.81 -13.43
N ILE A 177 -30.92 -7.87 -12.69
CA ILE A 177 -30.21 -7.08 -11.68
C ILE A 177 -29.64 -8.01 -10.59
N ILE A 178 -30.47 -8.93 -10.07
CA ILE A 178 -30.05 -9.88 -9.03
C ILE A 178 -28.93 -10.79 -9.53
N ALA A 179 -29.07 -11.34 -10.75
CA ALA A 179 -28.06 -12.19 -11.36
C ALA A 179 -26.75 -11.44 -11.58
N ARG A 180 -26.80 -10.17 -12.01
CA ARG A 180 -25.63 -9.32 -12.19
C ARG A 180 -24.95 -8.99 -10.87
N LEU A 181 -25.70 -8.64 -9.81
CA LEU A 181 -25.16 -8.42 -8.47
C LEU A 181 -24.45 -9.66 -7.92
N ALA A 182 -25.05 -10.84 -8.06
CA ALA A 182 -24.42 -12.09 -7.66
C ALA A 182 -23.14 -12.39 -8.47
N ALA A 183 -23.15 -12.14 -9.78
CA ALA A 183 -21.95 -12.28 -10.62
C ALA A 183 -20.85 -11.26 -10.27
N MET A 184 -21.21 -10.10 -9.74
CA MET A 184 -20.32 -9.10 -9.15
C MET A 184 -19.88 -9.43 -7.71
N GLN A 185 -20.14 -10.67 -7.26
CA GLN A 185 -19.84 -11.20 -5.93
C GLN A 185 -20.57 -10.54 -4.76
N TYR A 186 -21.68 -9.84 -5.02
CA TYR A 186 -22.52 -9.35 -3.92
C TYR A 186 -23.29 -10.50 -3.27
N GLU A 187 -23.35 -10.50 -1.94
CA GLU A 187 -24.09 -11.48 -1.16
C GLU A 187 -25.54 -11.02 -0.94
N ARG A 188 -26.52 -11.91 -1.20
CA ARG A 188 -27.91 -11.61 -0.84
C ARG A 188 -28.13 -11.84 0.65
N ASN A 189 -28.42 -10.79 1.40
CA ASN A 189 -28.66 -10.88 2.84
C ASN A 189 -29.80 -9.95 3.28
N GLU A 190 -30.91 -10.53 3.75
CA GLU A 190 -32.09 -9.75 4.16
C GLU A 190 -32.03 -9.21 5.59
N LEU A 191 -31.20 -9.84 6.44
CA LEU A 191 -31.09 -9.55 7.87
C LEU A 191 -29.93 -8.58 8.14
N ASP A 192 -28.75 -8.90 7.63
CA ASP A 192 -27.52 -8.14 7.84
C ASP A 192 -27.16 -7.36 6.57
N PHE A 193 -27.47 -6.07 6.56
CA PHE A 193 -27.26 -5.19 5.41
C PHE A 193 -25.95 -4.42 5.56
N ARG A 194 -24.85 -5.09 5.17
CA ARG A 194 -23.48 -4.55 5.18
C ARG A 194 -22.94 -4.31 3.77
N ARG A 195 -21.77 -3.69 3.64
CA ARG A 195 -21.10 -3.46 2.34
C ARG A 195 -20.94 -4.77 1.56
N GLY A 196 -21.10 -4.70 0.24
CA GLY A 196 -21.01 -5.89 -0.61
C GLY A 196 -22.24 -6.80 -0.52
N THR A 197 -23.33 -6.35 0.09
CA THR A 197 -24.59 -7.11 0.15
C THR A 197 -25.74 -6.41 -0.56
N PHE A 198 -26.77 -7.19 -0.90
CA PHE A 198 -28.04 -6.65 -1.36
C PHE A 198 -29.22 -7.43 -0.75
N ARG A 199 -30.39 -6.79 -0.73
CA ARG A 199 -31.65 -7.40 -0.29
C ARG A 199 -32.79 -7.02 -1.21
N VAL A 200 -33.81 -7.88 -1.28
CA VAL A 200 -34.95 -7.72 -2.17
C VAL A 200 -36.24 -7.75 -1.35
N ARG A 201 -37.10 -6.74 -1.52
CA ARG A 201 -38.38 -6.61 -0.82
C ARG A 201 -39.46 -6.17 -1.81
N GLY A 202 -40.20 -7.13 -2.37
CA GLY A 202 -41.14 -6.84 -3.46
C GLY A 202 -40.38 -6.29 -4.67
N ASP A 203 -40.76 -5.10 -5.12
CA ASP A 203 -40.13 -4.42 -6.27
C ASP A 203 -38.93 -3.55 -5.90
N ILE A 204 -38.52 -3.58 -4.63
CA ILE A 204 -37.39 -2.81 -4.11
C ILE A 204 -36.16 -3.71 -3.99
N ILE A 205 -35.05 -3.27 -4.56
CA ILE A 205 -33.71 -3.84 -4.33
C ILE A 205 -32.86 -2.80 -3.62
N ASP A 206 -32.45 -3.09 -2.38
CA ASP A 206 -31.44 -2.29 -1.69
C ASP A 206 -30.07 -2.94 -1.92
N VAL A 207 -29.09 -2.17 -2.38
CA VAL A 207 -27.70 -2.59 -2.59
C VAL A 207 -26.81 -1.71 -1.73
N PHE A 208 -25.87 -2.28 -0.99
CA PHE A 208 -24.83 -1.51 -0.32
C PHE A 208 -23.51 -1.68 -1.11
N PRO A 209 -23.15 -0.72 -1.97
CA PRO A 209 -21.95 -0.81 -2.81
C PRO A 209 -20.69 -1.06 -1.97
N ALA A 210 -19.85 -2.00 -2.39
CA ALA A 210 -18.68 -2.42 -1.64
C ALA A 210 -17.61 -1.32 -1.53
N GLU A 211 -17.56 -0.44 -2.52
CA GLU A 211 -16.60 0.65 -2.62
C GLU A 211 -17.05 1.94 -1.93
N ASN A 212 -18.31 2.00 -1.46
CA ASN A 212 -18.88 3.19 -0.83
C ASN A 212 -18.90 3.05 0.69
N SER A 213 -18.36 4.05 1.40
CA SER A 213 -18.28 4.03 2.86
C SER A 213 -19.58 4.43 3.58
N GLU A 214 -20.46 5.21 2.93
CA GLU A 214 -21.54 5.94 3.62
C GLU A 214 -22.96 5.67 3.10
N THR A 215 -23.12 5.39 1.80
CA THR A 215 -24.45 5.39 1.19
C THR A 215 -24.77 4.09 0.48
N ALA A 216 -25.96 3.58 0.75
CA ALA A 216 -26.58 2.49 0.01
C ALA A 216 -27.49 3.03 -1.10
N LEU A 217 -27.73 2.19 -2.10
CA LEU A 217 -28.60 2.45 -3.23
C LEU A 217 -29.91 1.68 -3.06
N ARG A 218 -31.04 2.37 -3.16
CA ARG A 218 -32.36 1.76 -3.32
C ARG A 218 -32.80 1.87 -4.77
N ILE A 219 -33.05 0.73 -5.39
CA ILE A 219 -33.58 0.58 -6.73
C ILE A 219 -35.06 0.22 -6.57
N THR A 220 -35.96 1.07 -7.06
CA THR A 220 -37.39 0.76 -7.11
C THR A 220 -37.78 0.44 -8.54
N LEU A 221 -38.41 -0.71 -8.75
CA LEU A 221 -38.87 -1.18 -10.05
C LEU A 221 -40.39 -1.02 -10.17
N ALA A 222 -40.87 -0.78 -11.38
CA ALA A 222 -42.28 -0.86 -11.75
C ALA A 222 -42.37 -1.45 -13.16
N ASP A 223 -43.13 -2.53 -13.35
CA ASP A 223 -43.30 -3.19 -14.65
C ASP A 223 -41.98 -3.47 -15.41
N GLU A 224 -40.98 -4.00 -14.70
CA GLU A 224 -39.61 -4.27 -15.20
C GLU A 224 -38.83 -3.03 -15.65
N GLU A 225 -39.25 -1.84 -15.23
CA GLU A 225 -38.57 -0.56 -15.47
C GLU A 225 -38.02 0.02 -14.16
N VAL A 226 -36.83 0.62 -14.20
CA VAL A 226 -36.25 1.34 -13.06
C VAL A 226 -37.02 2.65 -12.84
N GLU A 227 -37.95 2.66 -11.88
CA GLU A 227 -38.78 3.82 -11.55
C GLU A 227 -37.96 4.91 -10.83
N SER A 228 -37.13 4.51 -9.87
CA SER A 228 -36.27 5.45 -9.13
C SER A 228 -35.01 4.82 -8.57
N LEU A 229 -33.97 5.64 -8.47
CA LEU A 229 -32.71 5.32 -7.79
C LEU A 229 -32.48 6.32 -6.67
N LEU A 230 -32.46 5.83 -5.42
CA LEU A 230 -32.39 6.65 -4.23
C LEU A 230 -31.18 6.27 -3.38
N LEU A 231 -30.31 7.24 -3.10
CA LEU A 231 -29.23 7.07 -2.15
C LEU A 231 -29.76 7.31 -0.73
N PHE A 232 -29.45 6.38 0.17
CA PHE A 232 -29.88 6.46 1.56
C PHE A 232 -28.79 6.01 2.51
N ASP A 233 -28.89 6.45 3.76
CA ASP A 233 -27.99 6.05 4.82
C ASP A 233 -28.38 4.64 5.32
N PRO A 234 -27.48 3.64 5.25
CA PRO A 234 -27.82 2.26 5.58
C PRO A 234 -28.09 2.02 7.06
N LEU A 235 -27.61 2.91 7.95
CA LEU A 235 -27.77 2.81 9.40
C LEU A 235 -29.10 3.41 9.85
N THR A 236 -29.45 4.59 9.32
CA THR A 236 -30.65 5.33 9.75
C THR A 236 -31.86 5.14 8.84
N GLY A 237 -31.63 4.71 7.58
CA GLY A 237 -32.66 4.62 6.55
C GLY A 237 -33.07 5.97 5.95
N HIS A 238 -32.46 7.09 6.39
CA HIS A 238 -32.77 8.41 5.86
C HIS A 238 -32.32 8.55 4.40
N SER A 239 -33.26 8.95 3.55
CA SER A 239 -33.00 9.23 2.14
C SER A 239 -32.14 10.50 2.02
N ARG A 240 -31.04 10.41 1.30
CA ARG A 240 -30.13 11.53 1.05
C ARG A 240 -30.47 12.24 -0.25
N HIS A 241 -30.45 11.53 -1.38
CA HIS A 241 -30.54 12.14 -2.70
C HIS A 241 -31.05 11.14 -3.75
N ARG A 242 -31.89 11.60 -4.70
CA ARG A 242 -32.36 10.81 -5.85
C ARG A 242 -31.40 10.99 -7.02
N ALA A 243 -30.88 9.90 -7.58
CA ALA A 243 -29.91 9.94 -8.68
C ALA A 243 -30.58 9.53 -10.00
N PRO A 244 -30.45 10.26 -11.11
CA PRO A 244 -31.02 9.85 -12.40
C PRO A 244 -30.31 8.63 -13.00
N ARG A 245 -29.07 8.39 -12.59
CA ARG A 245 -28.23 7.24 -12.94
C ARG A 245 -27.35 6.87 -11.77
N PHE A 246 -27.02 5.59 -11.65
CA PHE A 246 -26.06 5.09 -10.67
C PHE A 246 -25.29 3.90 -11.24
N THR A 247 -24.03 3.78 -10.86
CA THR A 247 -23.15 2.69 -11.29
C THR A 247 -22.75 1.88 -10.06
N VAL A 248 -23.06 0.59 -10.05
CA VAL A 248 -22.62 -0.34 -9.00
C VAL A 248 -21.38 -1.09 -9.50
N TYR A 249 -20.30 -1.01 -8.73
CA TYR A 249 -19.03 -1.65 -9.05
C TYR A 249 -18.94 -3.05 -8.43
N PRO A 250 -18.12 -3.97 -8.99
CA PRO A 250 -17.90 -5.29 -8.41
C PRO A 250 -17.38 -5.22 -6.98
N SER A 251 -17.81 -6.16 -6.13
CA SER A 251 -17.44 -6.20 -4.71
C SER A 251 -16.03 -6.71 -4.42
N SER A 252 -15.29 -7.10 -5.46
CA SER A 252 -13.97 -7.70 -5.38
C SER A 252 -13.17 -7.37 -6.63
N HIS A 253 -11.85 -7.25 -6.49
CA HIS A 253 -10.94 -7.08 -7.63
C HIS A 253 -10.77 -8.36 -8.46
N TYR A 254 -11.21 -9.53 -8.01
CA TYR A 254 -11.02 -10.80 -8.74
C TYR A 254 -12.30 -11.29 -9.44
N VAL A 255 -13.21 -10.37 -9.73
CA VAL A 255 -14.42 -10.69 -10.48
C VAL A 255 -14.07 -10.84 -11.96
N THR A 256 -14.57 -11.92 -12.57
CA THR A 256 -14.29 -12.27 -13.97
C THR A 256 -15.59 -12.69 -14.66
N PRO A 257 -15.83 -12.30 -15.94
CA PRO A 257 -17.01 -12.74 -16.68
C PRO A 257 -17.08 -14.27 -16.80
N ARG A 258 -18.30 -14.83 -16.73
CA ARG A 258 -18.52 -16.29 -16.77
C ARG A 258 -17.90 -16.96 -18.01
N ALA A 259 -17.95 -16.31 -19.16
CA ALA A 259 -17.34 -16.84 -20.39
C ALA A 259 -15.82 -17.01 -20.24
N THR A 260 -15.14 -16.00 -19.69
CA THR A 260 -13.70 -16.02 -19.40
C THR A 260 -13.35 -17.11 -18.38
N THR A 261 -14.13 -17.26 -17.31
CA THR A 261 -13.93 -18.34 -16.32
C THR A 261 -14.02 -19.72 -16.96
N LEU A 262 -15.01 -19.96 -17.82
CA LEU A 262 -15.16 -21.26 -18.51
C LEU A 262 -14.00 -21.55 -19.47
N GLN A 263 -13.51 -20.53 -20.19
CA GLN A 263 -12.32 -20.67 -21.03
C GLN A 263 -11.07 -20.98 -20.20
N ALA A 264 -10.89 -20.29 -19.07
CA ALA A 264 -9.80 -20.56 -18.13
C ALA A 264 -9.86 -21.99 -17.59
N CYS A 265 -11.05 -22.52 -17.25
CA CYS A 265 -11.21 -23.90 -16.80
C CYS A 265 -10.71 -24.92 -17.83
N GLU A 266 -10.96 -24.71 -19.13
CA GLU A 266 -10.44 -25.61 -20.17
C GLU A 266 -8.91 -25.55 -20.26
N ALA A 267 -8.30 -24.36 -20.14
CA ALA A 267 -6.85 -24.22 -20.10
C ALA A 267 -6.21 -24.87 -18.86
N ILE A 268 -6.86 -24.73 -17.70
CA ILE A 268 -6.43 -25.35 -16.43
C ILE A 268 -6.46 -26.88 -16.53
N LYS A 269 -7.48 -27.47 -17.17
CA LYS A 269 -7.56 -28.93 -17.38
C LYS A 269 -6.38 -29.46 -18.21
N VAL A 270 -5.98 -28.73 -19.25
CA VAL A 270 -4.84 -29.09 -20.10
C VAL A 270 -3.55 -29.07 -19.27
N GLU A 271 -3.27 -27.98 -18.56
CA GLU A 271 -2.09 -27.87 -17.69
C GLU A 271 -2.09 -28.94 -16.59
N LEU A 272 -3.26 -29.26 -16.02
CA LEU A 272 -3.40 -30.31 -15.02
C LEU A 272 -3.00 -31.69 -15.57
N ALA A 273 -3.49 -32.05 -16.77
CA ALA A 273 -3.16 -33.33 -17.40
C ALA A 273 -1.64 -33.46 -17.64
N GLU A 274 -1.03 -32.42 -18.21
CA GLU A 274 0.41 -32.35 -18.42
C GLU A 274 1.20 -32.48 -17.10
N ARG A 275 0.73 -31.80 -16.04
CA ARG A 275 1.40 -31.82 -14.74
C ARG A 275 1.28 -33.18 -14.04
N ILE A 276 0.16 -33.88 -14.19
CA ILE A 276 -0.02 -35.24 -13.66
C ILE A 276 0.96 -36.20 -14.35
N ASP A 277 1.06 -36.14 -15.69
CA ASP A 277 1.96 -36.99 -16.45
C ASP A 277 3.44 -36.72 -16.12
N PHE A 278 3.81 -35.45 -15.93
CA PHE A 278 5.14 -35.05 -15.45
C PHE A 278 5.51 -35.73 -14.11
N PHE A 279 4.60 -35.71 -13.13
CA PHE A 279 4.86 -36.32 -11.83
C PHE A 279 4.92 -37.85 -11.91
N ARG A 280 4.00 -38.48 -12.67
CA ARG A 280 3.99 -39.93 -12.88
C ARG A 280 5.27 -40.42 -13.55
N ALA A 281 5.76 -39.71 -14.57
CA ALA A 281 7.01 -40.03 -15.26
C ALA A 281 8.23 -39.97 -14.33
N GLN A 282 8.19 -39.18 -13.26
CA GLN A 282 9.25 -39.06 -12.26
C GLN A 282 9.08 -39.98 -11.05
N GLY A 283 8.04 -40.83 -11.03
CA GLY A 283 7.72 -41.68 -9.87
C GLY A 283 7.16 -40.92 -8.67
N LYS A 284 6.78 -39.65 -8.84
CA LYS A 284 6.21 -38.76 -7.81
C LYS A 284 4.69 -38.95 -7.70
N LEU A 285 4.26 -40.14 -7.29
CA LEU A 285 2.84 -40.52 -7.32
C LEU A 285 1.98 -39.76 -6.31
N VAL A 286 2.54 -39.37 -5.16
CA VAL A 286 1.81 -38.62 -4.13
C VAL A 286 1.53 -37.20 -4.61
N GLU A 287 2.51 -36.54 -5.22
CA GLU A 287 2.38 -35.22 -5.82
C GLU A 287 1.36 -35.23 -6.97
N ALA A 288 1.38 -36.27 -7.82
CA ALA A 288 0.40 -36.45 -8.89
C ALA A 288 -1.03 -36.57 -8.35
N GLN A 289 -1.25 -37.39 -7.32
CA GLN A 289 -2.56 -37.54 -6.68
C GLN A 289 -3.02 -36.23 -6.02
N ARG A 290 -2.10 -35.54 -5.32
CA ARG A 290 -2.37 -34.28 -4.61
C ARG A 290 -2.83 -33.18 -5.57
N ILE A 291 -2.11 -32.97 -6.67
CA ILE A 291 -2.46 -31.93 -7.64
C ILE A 291 -3.76 -32.25 -8.38
N GLU A 292 -4.00 -33.53 -8.69
CA GLU A 292 -5.22 -34.01 -9.33
C GLU A 292 -6.45 -33.74 -8.46
N GLN A 293 -6.43 -34.15 -7.19
CA GLN A 293 -7.56 -33.98 -6.28
C GLN A 293 -7.89 -32.50 -6.05
N ARG A 294 -6.88 -31.68 -5.73
CA ARG A 294 -7.09 -30.26 -5.45
C ARG A 294 -7.58 -29.50 -6.66
N THR A 295 -6.94 -29.67 -7.81
CA THR A 295 -7.29 -28.89 -9.01
C THR A 295 -8.67 -29.28 -9.56
N ARG A 296 -9.06 -30.56 -9.46
CA ARG A 296 -10.42 -30.97 -9.86
C ARG A 296 -11.50 -30.37 -8.96
N PHE A 297 -11.27 -30.34 -7.65
CA PHE A 297 -12.18 -29.66 -6.72
C PHE A 297 -12.30 -28.16 -7.06
N ASP A 298 -11.16 -27.48 -7.27
CA ASP A 298 -11.17 -26.06 -7.62
C ASP A 298 -11.89 -25.82 -8.97
N LEU A 299 -11.74 -26.71 -9.96
CA LEU A 299 -12.47 -26.66 -11.24
C LEU A 299 -13.99 -26.84 -11.06
N GLU A 300 -14.44 -27.79 -10.24
CA GLU A 300 -15.87 -27.99 -9.94
C GLU A 300 -16.47 -26.71 -9.34
N MET A 301 -15.78 -26.09 -8.38
CA MET A 301 -16.19 -24.83 -7.77
C MET A 301 -16.26 -23.69 -8.79
N LEU A 302 -15.29 -23.60 -9.71
CA LEU A 302 -15.30 -22.61 -10.78
C LEU A 302 -16.45 -22.81 -11.78
N TYR A 303 -16.84 -24.05 -12.10
CA TYR A 303 -17.98 -24.31 -13.00
C TYR A 303 -19.33 -23.94 -12.38
N GLU A 304 -19.53 -24.30 -11.12
CA GLU A 304 -20.81 -24.11 -10.42
C GLU A 304 -20.98 -22.67 -9.95
N LEU A 305 -19.96 -22.12 -9.27
CA LEU A 305 -20.04 -20.82 -8.60
C LEU A 305 -19.33 -19.69 -9.34
N GLY A 306 -18.47 -20.00 -10.31
CA GLY A 306 -17.60 -19.00 -10.95
C GLY A 306 -16.42 -18.54 -10.07
N PHE A 307 -16.24 -19.15 -8.89
CA PHE A 307 -15.20 -18.80 -7.93
C PHE A 307 -14.76 -20.00 -7.08
N CYS A 308 -13.51 -20.02 -6.64
CA CYS A 308 -12.97 -21.01 -5.70
C CYS A 308 -12.03 -20.34 -4.68
N LYS A 309 -11.80 -21.00 -3.53
CA LYS A 309 -10.83 -20.50 -2.53
C LYS A 309 -9.43 -20.56 -3.10
N GLY A 310 -8.73 -19.43 -3.15
CA GLY A 310 -7.40 -19.37 -3.75
C GLY A 310 -7.43 -19.18 -5.26
N ILE A 311 -8.53 -18.63 -5.81
CA ILE A 311 -8.70 -18.33 -7.24
C ILE A 311 -7.53 -17.55 -7.84
N GLU A 312 -6.83 -16.75 -7.03
CA GLU A 312 -5.66 -15.98 -7.46
C GLU A 312 -4.55 -16.87 -8.03
N ASN A 313 -4.46 -18.15 -7.63
CA ASN A 313 -3.48 -19.09 -8.18
C ASN A 313 -3.76 -19.48 -9.64
N TYR A 314 -4.93 -19.13 -10.17
CA TYR A 314 -5.33 -19.32 -11.56
C TYR A 314 -5.35 -18.00 -12.36
N SER A 315 -4.80 -16.91 -11.80
CA SER A 315 -4.86 -15.56 -12.40
C SER A 315 -4.36 -15.50 -13.83
N ARG A 316 -3.30 -16.25 -14.19
CA ARG A 316 -2.79 -16.33 -15.56
C ARG A 316 -3.86 -16.83 -16.54
N HIS A 317 -4.52 -17.94 -16.19
CA HIS A 317 -5.56 -18.53 -17.03
C HIS A 317 -6.79 -17.63 -17.10
N LEU A 318 -7.17 -16.99 -15.99
CA LEU A 318 -8.31 -16.07 -15.92
C LEU A 318 -8.08 -14.79 -16.73
N SER A 319 -6.84 -14.29 -16.77
CA SER A 319 -6.49 -13.08 -17.52
C SER A 319 -6.11 -13.34 -18.99
N GLY A 320 -6.04 -14.61 -19.42
CA GLY A 320 -5.61 -14.97 -20.77
C GLY A 320 -4.14 -14.62 -21.10
N ARG A 321 -3.33 -14.30 -20.08
CA ARG A 321 -1.91 -13.95 -20.22
C ARG A 321 -1.07 -15.17 -20.56
N LYS A 322 0.08 -14.93 -21.21
CA LYS A 322 1.03 -16.00 -21.55
C LYS A 322 1.84 -16.42 -20.32
N GLU A 323 2.42 -17.62 -20.39
CA GLU A 323 3.36 -18.10 -19.37
C GLU A 323 4.49 -17.09 -19.13
N GLY A 324 4.75 -16.79 -17.86
CA GLY A 324 5.76 -15.84 -17.44
C GLY A 324 5.33 -14.37 -17.48
N GLU A 325 4.19 -14.01 -18.08
CA GLU A 325 3.66 -12.64 -18.02
C GLU A 325 3.09 -12.34 -16.62
N PRO A 326 3.29 -11.13 -16.07
CA PRO A 326 2.73 -10.76 -14.79
C PRO A 326 1.19 -10.58 -14.85
N PRO A 327 0.50 -10.71 -13.71
CA PRO A 327 -0.91 -10.36 -13.63
C PRO A 327 -1.11 -8.83 -13.74
N PRO A 328 -2.31 -8.35 -14.11
CA PRO A 328 -2.65 -6.94 -14.02
C PRO A 328 -2.47 -6.40 -12.59
N THR A 329 -2.06 -5.14 -12.48
CA THR A 329 -1.74 -4.47 -11.22
C THR A 329 -2.49 -3.15 -11.11
N LEU A 330 -2.36 -2.43 -9.98
CA LEU A 330 -2.93 -1.09 -9.86
C LEU A 330 -2.38 -0.12 -10.92
N ILE A 331 -1.14 -0.31 -11.36
CA ILE A 331 -0.48 0.57 -12.33
C ILE A 331 -1.17 0.50 -13.70
N ASP A 332 -1.78 -0.63 -14.04
CA ASP A 332 -2.55 -0.83 -15.26
C ASP A 332 -3.88 -0.06 -15.26
N TYR A 333 -4.39 0.32 -14.08
CA TYR A 333 -5.57 1.20 -13.93
C TYR A 333 -5.20 2.68 -14.04
N LEU A 334 -3.91 3.04 -13.92
CA LEU A 334 -3.49 4.43 -14.03
C LEU A 334 -3.55 4.90 -15.49
N PRO A 335 -4.01 6.13 -15.75
CA PRO A 335 -3.96 6.69 -17.09
C PRO A 335 -2.50 6.89 -17.54
N PRO A 336 -2.22 6.91 -18.86
CA PRO A 336 -0.87 7.03 -19.38
C PRO A 336 -0.12 8.28 -18.92
N ASN A 337 -0.85 9.37 -18.68
CA ASN A 337 -0.33 10.62 -18.16
C ASN A 337 -0.33 10.69 -16.63
N ALA A 338 -0.46 9.60 -15.87
CA ALA A 338 -0.31 9.70 -14.42
C ALA A 338 1.12 10.13 -14.02
N LEU A 339 1.26 10.66 -12.82
CA LEU A 339 2.54 10.91 -12.13
C LEU A 339 2.78 9.81 -11.11
N MET A 340 4.05 9.51 -10.84
CA MET A 340 4.44 8.61 -9.76
C MET A 340 5.41 9.33 -8.82
N PHE A 341 5.16 9.22 -7.52
CA PHE A 341 6.08 9.68 -6.48
C PHE A 341 6.50 8.45 -5.69
N ILE A 342 7.80 8.29 -5.47
CA ILE A 342 8.33 7.20 -4.64
C ILE A 342 8.96 7.84 -3.42
N ASP A 343 8.22 7.85 -2.31
CA ASP A 343 8.68 8.37 -1.03
C ASP A 343 9.64 7.40 -0.37
N GLU A 344 10.61 7.96 0.36
CA GLU A 344 11.78 7.28 0.89
C GLU A 344 12.38 6.29 -0.15
N SER A 345 12.63 6.80 -1.35
CA SER A 345 12.97 5.99 -2.54
C SER A 345 14.12 5.01 -2.31
N HIS A 346 15.09 5.40 -1.49
CA HIS A 346 16.27 4.62 -1.15
C HIS A 346 15.93 3.30 -0.41
N VAL A 347 14.75 3.21 0.22
CA VAL A 347 14.17 1.97 0.76
C VAL A 347 13.16 1.37 -0.21
N THR A 348 12.21 2.19 -0.69
CA THR A 348 11.05 1.72 -1.46
C THR A 348 11.46 1.03 -2.77
N VAL A 349 12.46 1.56 -3.48
CA VAL A 349 12.99 0.95 -4.73
C VAL A 349 13.58 -0.44 -4.46
N GLY A 350 14.40 -0.57 -3.41
CA GLY A 350 14.98 -1.86 -3.03
C GLY A 350 13.92 -2.88 -2.59
N GLN A 351 12.90 -2.42 -1.87
CA GLN A 351 11.76 -3.25 -1.45
C GLN A 351 10.97 -3.77 -2.65
N LEU A 352 10.65 -2.93 -3.63
CA LEU A 352 9.97 -3.31 -4.87
C LEU A 352 10.72 -4.45 -5.58
N GLY A 353 12.05 -4.37 -5.66
CA GLY A 353 12.88 -5.44 -6.25
C GLY A 353 12.94 -6.73 -5.43
N GLY A 354 12.64 -6.68 -4.13
CA GLY A 354 12.64 -7.85 -3.24
C GLY A 354 11.37 -8.69 -3.29
N MET A 355 10.21 -8.09 -3.59
CA MET A 355 8.90 -8.74 -3.44
C MET A 355 8.76 -10.01 -4.29
N TYR A 356 9.18 -9.97 -5.57
CA TYR A 356 9.10 -11.12 -6.47
C TYR A 356 9.94 -12.32 -5.99
N ARG A 357 11.17 -12.08 -5.52
CA ARG A 357 12.08 -13.16 -5.12
C ARG A 357 11.54 -13.95 -3.94
N GLY A 358 10.97 -13.25 -2.96
CA GLY A 358 10.31 -13.88 -1.80
C GLY A 358 9.08 -14.69 -2.18
N ASP A 359 8.22 -14.13 -3.05
CA ASP A 359 7.02 -14.83 -3.52
C ASP A 359 7.35 -16.09 -4.32
N ARG A 360 8.32 -15.97 -5.24
CA ARG A 360 8.79 -17.08 -6.10
C ARG A 360 9.34 -18.23 -5.28
N SER A 361 10.27 -17.96 -4.36
CA SER A 361 10.89 -18.99 -3.51
C SER A 361 9.87 -19.77 -2.68
N ARG A 362 8.82 -19.11 -2.18
CA ARG A 362 7.73 -19.77 -1.45
C ARG A 362 6.90 -20.68 -2.36
N LYS A 363 6.54 -20.20 -3.55
CA LYS A 363 5.64 -20.91 -4.47
C LYS A 363 6.29 -22.07 -5.20
N GLU A 364 7.60 -22.02 -5.44
CA GLU A 364 8.33 -23.13 -6.09
C GLU A 364 8.14 -24.45 -5.33
N ASN A 365 8.27 -24.44 -4.00
CA ASN A 365 8.00 -25.63 -3.18
C ASN A 365 6.54 -26.13 -3.30
N LEU A 366 5.56 -25.24 -3.40
CA LEU A 366 4.17 -25.66 -3.60
C LEU A 366 3.98 -26.36 -4.94
N VAL A 367 4.64 -25.86 -6.00
CA VAL A 367 4.56 -26.43 -7.33
C VAL A 367 5.33 -27.75 -7.44
N ASP A 368 6.54 -27.82 -6.88
CA ASP A 368 7.41 -29.00 -6.95
C ASP A 368 6.88 -30.20 -6.19
N TYR A 369 6.06 -29.95 -5.17
CA TYR A 369 5.42 -30.98 -4.36
C TYR A 369 3.91 -31.09 -4.66
N GLY A 370 3.43 -30.59 -5.81
CA GLY A 370 2.08 -30.87 -6.30
C GLY A 370 0.93 -30.27 -5.49
N PHE A 371 1.17 -29.20 -4.73
CA PHE A 371 0.12 -28.40 -4.08
C PHE A 371 -0.53 -27.39 -5.02
N ARG A 372 0.23 -26.89 -6.02
CA ARG A 372 -0.26 -25.93 -7.02
C ARG A 372 0.29 -26.25 -8.42
N LEU A 373 -0.43 -25.81 -9.45
CA LEU A 373 0.02 -25.89 -10.84
C LEU A 373 1.18 -24.92 -11.10
N PRO A 374 2.01 -25.15 -12.13
CA PRO A 374 3.07 -24.21 -12.52
C PRO A 374 2.57 -22.79 -12.77
N SER A 375 1.38 -22.62 -13.35
CA SER A 375 0.69 -21.33 -13.51
C SER A 375 0.54 -20.50 -12.23
N ALA A 376 0.54 -21.13 -11.05
CA ALA A 376 0.45 -20.39 -9.79
C ALA A 376 1.68 -19.50 -9.54
N LEU A 377 2.81 -19.79 -10.18
CA LEU A 377 4.03 -18.97 -10.15
C LEU A 377 3.88 -17.67 -10.94
N ASP A 378 2.94 -17.63 -11.89
CA ASP A 378 2.64 -16.44 -12.69
C ASP A 378 1.64 -15.51 -11.98
N ASN A 379 0.98 -15.98 -10.91
CA ASN A 379 0.33 -15.10 -9.94
C ASN A 379 1.40 -14.49 -9.01
N ARG A 380 2.00 -13.37 -9.36
CA ARG A 380 3.16 -12.84 -8.63
C ARG A 380 3.16 -11.32 -8.67
N PRO A 381 3.86 -10.64 -7.75
CA PRO A 381 4.16 -9.25 -7.95
C PRO A 381 5.06 -9.05 -9.19
N LEU A 382 5.08 -7.82 -9.71
CA LEU A 382 6.00 -7.43 -10.78
C LEU A 382 7.45 -7.71 -10.37
N LYS A 383 8.26 -8.17 -11.33
CA LYS A 383 9.71 -8.08 -11.24
C LYS A 383 10.12 -6.62 -11.32
N PHE A 384 11.31 -6.28 -10.82
CA PHE A 384 11.78 -4.90 -10.87
C PHE A 384 11.85 -4.38 -12.31
N GLU A 385 12.35 -5.19 -13.24
CA GLU A 385 12.48 -4.83 -14.65
C GLU A 385 11.12 -4.69 -15.36
N GLU A 386 10.09 -5.35 -14.84
CA GLU A 386 8.71 -5.19 -15.31
C GLU A 386 8.10 -3.90 -14.75
N PHE A 387 8.33 -3.63 -13.46
CA PHE A 387 7.94 -2.37 -12.83
C PHE A 387 8.55 -1.17 -13.55
N GLU A 388 9.87 -1.18 -13.82
CA GLU A 388 10.58 -0.11 -14.55
C GLU A 388 9.94 0.22 -15.92
N ARG A 389 9.34 -0.77 -16.59
CA ARG A 389 8.70 -0.56 -17.91
C ARG A 389 7.32 0.09 -17.82
N VAL A 390 6.65 -0.05 -16.68
CA VAL A 390 5.30 0.49 -16.45
C VAL A 390 5.31 1.72 -15.54
N MET A 391 6.48 2.09 -15.01
CA MET A 391 6.67 3.35 -14.31
C MET A 391 6.19 4.51 -15.18
N ARG A 392 5.46 5.43 -14.55
CA ARG A 392 5.06 6.70 -15.15
C ARG A 392 6.21 7.70 -15.01
N GLN A 393 6.00 8.96 -15.41
CA GLN A 393 6.97 10.00 -15.03
C GLN A 393 7.07 10.05 -13.51
N THR A 394 8.27 9.77 -13.01
CA THR A 394 8.50 9.48 -11.59
C THR A 394 9.39 10.52 -10.94
N VAL A 395 8.98 10.99 -9.76
CA VAL A 395 9.82 11.77 -8.85
C VAL A 395 10.20 10.87 -7.68
N PHE A 396 11.48 10.54 -7.57
CA PHE A 396 12.04 9.89 -6.39
C PHE A 396 12.20 10.94 -5.27
N VAL A 397 11.70 10.64 -4.08
CA VAL A 397 11.69 11.58 -2.96
C VAL A 397 12.48 10.95 -1.82
N SER A 398 13.60 11.56 -1.45
CA SER A 398 14.51 11.01 -0.45
C SER A 398 15.49 12.07 0.06
N ALA A 399 15.85 12.00 1.34
CA ALA A 399 16.99 12.75 1.86
C ALA A 399 18.34 12.12 1.44
N THR A 400 18.33 10.82 1.15
CA THR A 400 19.52 10.02 0.88
C THR A 400 19.31 9.11 -0.34
N PRO A 401 19.12 9.66 -1.56
CA PRO A 401 18.85 8.87 -2.75
C PRO A 401 19.95 7.81 -2.97
N ALA A 402 19.54 6.59 -3.31
CA ALA A 402 20.46 5.49 -3.56
C ALA A 402 21.02 5.54 -5.00
N GLU A 403 21.82 4.54 -5.36
CA GLU A 403 22.54 4.49 -6.63
C GLU A 403 21.58 4.49 -7.83
N TYR A 404 20.49 3.72 -7.74
CA TYR A 404 19.49 3.64 -8.80
C TYR A 404 18.91 5.01 -9.15
N GLU A 405 18.48 5.78 -8.16
CA GLU A 405 17.89 7.11 -8.38
C GLU A 405 18.91 8.08 -8.95
N ARG A 406 20.16 8.04 -8.47
CA ARG A 406 21.28 8.86 -8.97
C ARG A 406 21.61 8.56 -10.43
N GLU A 407 21.59 7.30 -10.84
CA GLU A 407 21.90 6.88 -12.21
C GLU A 407 20.74 7.15 -13.18
N ARG A 408 19.49 7.03 -12.72
CA ARG A 408 18.30 7.13 -13.58
C ARG A 408 17.76 8.53 -13.74
N SER A 409 17.97 9.41 -12.76
CA SER A 409 17.36 10.74 -12.77
C SER A 409 17.98 11.66 -13.80
N GLY A 410 17.15 12.29 -14.64
CA GLY A 410 17.59 13.34 -15.55
C GLY A 410 17.92 14.66 -14.83
N GLN A 411 17.37 14.85 -13.63
CA GLN A 411 17.73 15.95 -12.74
C GLN A 411 17.60 15.59 -11.26
N VAL A 412 18.41 16.28 -10.45
CA VAL A 412 18.29 16.31 -8.99
C VAL A 412 17.90 17.73 -8.59
N VAL A 413 16.82 17.83 -7.82
CA VAL A 413 16.28 19.08 -7.29
C VAL A 413 16.47 19.06 -5.78
N GLU A 414 17.23 20.02 -5.26
CA GLU A 414 17.57 20.09 -3.84
C GLU A 414 16.52 20.89 -3.06
N GLN A 415 16.18 20.42 -1.87
CA GLN A 415 15.30 21.10 -0.91
C GLN A 415 15.86 20.90 0.50
N VAL A 416 16.85 21.72 0.84
CA VAL A 416 17.66 21.59 2.07
C VAL A 416 17.27 22.64 3.11
N VAL A 417 16.75 23.79 2.70
CA VAL A 417 16.29 24.85 3.60
C VAL A 417 14.90 24.51 4.15
N ARG A 418 14.82 24.34 5.47
CA ARG A 418 13.54 24.14 6.19
C ARG A 418 12.79 25.47 6.28
N PRO A 419 11.46 25.50 6.05
CA PRO A 419 10.63 26.71 6.22
C PRO A 419 10.77 27.34 7.61
N THR A 420 10.97 26.51 8.64
CA THR A 420 11.14 26.97 10.02
C THR A 420 12.49 27.63 10.31
N GLY A 421 13.46 27.54 9.39
CA GLY A 421 14.84 27.99 9.59
C GLY A 421 15.68 27.07 10.48
N LEU A 422 15.18 25.87 10.83
CA LEU A 422 15.94 24.87 11.58
C LEU A 422 17.16 24.38 10.78
N VAL A 423 18.30 24.31 11.46
CA VAL A 423 19.59 23.89 10.89
C VAL A 423 19.89 22.44 11.23
N ASP A 424 20.71 21.79 10.42
CA ASP A 424 21.22 20.46 10.76
C ASP A 424 22.06 20.51 12.06
N PRO A 425 22.02 19.44 12.88
CA PRO A 425 22.67 19.42 14.18
C PRO A 425 24.20 19.42 14.07
N GLN A 426 24.86 19.92 15.11
CA GLN A 426 26.32 19.82 15.23
C GLN A 426 26.76 18.38 15.51
N LEU A 427 27.79 17.92 14.81
CA LEU A 427 28.33 16.57 14.95
C LEU A 427 29.62 16.59 15.80
N GLU A 428 29.69 15.71 16.79
CA GLU A 428 30.87 15.50 17.62
C GLU A 428 31.24 14.02 17.65
N VAL A 429 32.52 13.70 17.41
CA VAL A 429 33.04 12.32 17.49
C VAL A 429 33.88 12.19 18.75
N ARG A 430 33.50 11.26 19.64
CA ARG A 430 34.18 11.00 20.93
C ARG A 430 34.80 9.59 20.98
N PRO A 431 35.85 9.37 21.80
CA PRO A 431 36.47 8.05 21.95
C PRO A 431 35.53 7.01 22.59
N ALA A 432 35.63 5.74 22.17
CA ALA A 432 34.78 4.66 22.69
C ALA A 432 35.12 4.23 24.14
N SER A 433 36.30 4.58 24.66
CA SER A 433 36.79 4.11 25.97
C SER A 433 35.94 4.57 27.17
N THR A 434 35.27 5.72 27.05
CA THR A 434 34.45 6.34 28.11
C THR A 434 33.01 6.57 27.64
N GLN A 435 32.58 5.91 26.55
CA GLN A 435 31.36 6.25 25.83
C GLN A 435 30.08 6.22 26.70
N VAL A 436 29.98 5.30 27.65
CA VAL A 436 28.79 5.14 28.50
C VAL A 436 28.73 6.25 29.56
N ASP A 437 29.86 6.56 30.19
CA ASP A 437 29.97 7.62 31.20
C ASP A 437 29.75 9.02 30.57
N ASP A 438 30.33 9.23 29.38
CA ASP A 438 30.14 10.46 28.60
C ASP A 438 28.67 10.62 28.20
N LEU A 439 28.03 9.54 27.73
CA LEU A 439 26.61 9.53 27.39
C LEU A 439 25.73 9.83 28.60
N LEU A 440 25.99 9.23 29.76
CA LEU A 440 25.22 9.47 30.99
C LEU A 440 25.31 10.94 31.42
N SER A 441 26.48 11.54 31.26
CA SER A 441 26.71 12.97 31.54
C SER A 441 25.91 13.86 30.58
N GLU A 442 25.96 13.59 29.28
CA GLU A 442 25.17 14.34 28.28
C GLU A 442 23.66 14.18 28.48
N ILE A 443 23.20 12.97 28.79
CA ILE A 443 21.79 12.71 29.14
C ILE A 443 21.37 13.59 30.31
N SER A 444 22.17 13.63 31.38
CA SER A 444 21.86 14.43 32.57
C SER A 444 21.70 15.93 32.24
N LEU A 445 22.53 16.45 31.33
CA LEU A 445 22.42 17.83 30.84
C LEU A 445 21.13 18.10 30.06
N ARG A 446 20.67 17.14 29.24
CA ARG A 446 19.41 17.28 28.47
C ARG A 446 18.18 17.13 29.35
N VAL A 447 18.21 16.19 30.30
CA VAL A 447 17.12 16.01 31.29
C VAL A 447 16.91 17.26 32.14
N ALA A 448 18.00 17.94 32.54
CA ALA A 448 17.91 19.20 33.28
C ALA A 448 17.22 20.34 32.50
N ARG A 449 17.14 20.22 31.17
CA ARG A 449 16.49 21.17 30.25
C ARG A 449 15.11 20.71 29.79
N ASP A 450 14.60 19.59 30.32
CA ASP A 450 13.38 18.91 29.84
C ASP A 450 13.43 18.57 28.34
N GLU A 451 14.60 18.16 27.85
CA GLU A 451 14.80 17.68 26.48
C GLU A 451 14.87 16.14 26.45
N ARG A 452 14.78 15.55 25.26
CA ARG A 452 14.82 14.09 25.05
C ARG A 452 16.09 13.66 24.33
N VAL A 453 16.50 12.41 24.56
CA VAL A 453 17.69 11.80 23.98
C VAL A 453 17.32 10.51 23.26
N LEU A 454 17.80 10.35 22.03
CA LEU A 454 17.76 9.08 21.31
C LEU A 454 19.15 8.45 21.31
N VAL A 455 19.23 7.15 21.57
CA VAL A 455 20.49 6.40 21.55
C VAL A 455 20.35 5.22 20.60
N THR A 456 21.29 5.08 19.66
CA THR A 456 21.31 3.94 18.74
C THR A 456 22.45 2.96 19.06
N THR A 457 22.12 1.67 19.14
CA THR A 457 23.06 0.55 19.35
C THR A 457 23.02 -0.42 18.16
N LEU A 458 23.86 -1.45 18.16
CA LEU A 458 23.93 -2.42 17.06
C LEU A 458 23.10 -3.69 17.28
N THR A 459 22.77 -4.04 18.53
CA THR A 459 22.08 -5.29 18.86
C THR A 459 20.98 -5.09 19.90
N LYS A 460 19.98 -5.98 19.91
CA LYS A 460 18.86 -5.98 20.88
C LYS A 460 19.39 -6.06 22.31
N ARG A 461 20.28 -7.03 22.52
CA ARG A 461 20.95 -7.25 23.79
C ARG A 461 21.67 -6.00 24.29
N MET A 462 22.40 -5.28 23.43
CA MET A 462 23.05 -4.03 23.84
C MET A 462 22.04 -2.92 24.15
N ALA A 463 20.92 -2.84 23.43
CA ALA A 463 19.88 -1.87 23.74
C ALA A 463 19.22 -2.15 25.10
N GLU A 464 18.95 -3.41 25.41
CA GLU A 464 18.41 -3.87 26.70
C GLU A 464 19.41 -3.64 27.83
N GLU A 465 20.65 -4.13 27.69
CA GLU A 465 21.72 -3.99 28.69
C GLU A 465 22.04 -2.50 28.99
N LEU A 466 22.08 -1.64 27.96
CA LEU A 466 22.27 -0.20 28.16
C LEU A 466 21.08 0.45 28.86
N THR A 467 19.86 0.01 28.55
CA THR A 467 18.64 0.52 29.20
C THR A 467 18.65 0.17 30.68
N ASP A 468 18.98 -1.07 31.03
CA ASP A 468 19.08 -1.51 32.42
C ASP A 468 20.14 -0.72 33.18
N TYR A 469 21.34 -0.57 32.59
CA TYR A 469 22.42 0.22 33.17
C TYR A 469 22.00 1.69 33.42
N LEU A 470 21.39 2.35 32.43
CA LEU A 470 20.93 3.73 32.57
C LEU A 470 19.83 3.85 33.64
N ALA A 471 18.92 2.88 33.73
CA ALA A 471 17.86 2.85 34.73
C ALA A 471 18.42 2.66 36.17
N GLU A 472 19.42 1.80 36.35
CA GLU A 472 20.13 1.62 37.63
C GLU A 472 20.81 2.91 38.10
N HIS A 473 21.23 3.77 37.16
CA HIS A 473 21.82 5.08 37.44
C HIS A 473 20.78 6.22 37.51
N GLY A 474 19.49 5.88 37.63
CA GLY A 474 18.41 6.84 37.88
C GLY A 474 17.86 7.55 36.65
N VAL A 475 18.26 7.16 35.44
CA VAL A 475 17.70 7.71 34.20
C VAL A 475 16.34 7.08 33.92
N LYS A 476 15.34 7.90 33.58
CA LYS A 476 14.08 7.39 33.04
C LYS A 476 14.27 7.04 31.57
N VAL A 477 14.38 5.75 31.28
CA VAL A 477 14.73 5.21 29.97
C VAL A 477 13.81 4.06 29.56
N ARG A 478 13.60 3.89 28.26
CA ARG A 478 12.98 2.72 27.63
C ARG A 478 13.79 2.28 26.42
N TYR A 479 13.61 1.03 25.99
CA TYR A 479 14.18 0.55 24.73
C TYR A 479 13.12 0.37 23.64
N LEU A 480 13.55 0.35 22.38
CA LEU A 480 12.73 0.04 21.21
C LEU A 480 13.49 -0.82 20.19
N HIS A 481 13.00 -2.04 19.96
CA HIS A 481 13.54 -2.95 18.95
C HIS A 481 12.43 -3.66 18.14
N SER A 482 12.80 -4.62 17.30
CA SER A 482 11.88 -5.24 16.33
C SER A 482 10.78 -6.13 16.91
N GLU A 483 10.92 -6.65 18.13
CA GLU A 483 9.90 -7.46 18.81
C GLU A 483 8.85 -6.65 19.57
N VAL A 484 9.05 -5.32 19.72
CA VAL A 484 8.04 -4.45 20.32
C VAL A 484 6.87 -4.32 19.34
N GLU A 485 5.67 -4.63 19.82
CA GLU A 485 4.46 -4.58 19.01
C GLU A 485 4.16 -3.14 18.53
N THR A 486 3.43 -3.02 17.42
CA THR A 486 3.14 -1.71 16.81
C THR A 486 2.37 -0.78 17.76
N VAL A 487 1.43 -1.32 18.55
CA VAL A 487 0.63 -0.54 19.51
C VAL A 487 1.52 -0.04 20.66
N GLU A 488 2.29 -0.94 21.27
CA GLU A 488 3.24 -0.61 22.34
C GLU A 488 4.27 0.43 21.89
N ARG A 489 4.75 0.32 20.64
CA ARG A 489 5.64 1.32 20.04
C ARG A 489 5.01 2.71 20.04
N VAL A 490 3.74 2.85 19.64
CA VAL A 490 3.06 4.17 19.62
C VAL A 490 2.97 4.72 21.05
N GLU A 491 2.69 3.88 22.03
CA GLU A 491 2.65 4.27 23.44
C GLU A 491 4.01 4.73 23.95
N ILE A 492 5.09 3.98 23.67
CA ILE A 492 6.46 4.34 24.05
C ILE A 492 6.84 5.71 23.47
N ILE A 493 6.53 5.97 22.20
CA ILE A 493 6.84 7.25 21.57
C ILE A 493 6.01 8.39 22.16
N ARG A 494 4.72 8.16 22.42
CA ARG A 494 3.87 9.14 23.10
C ARG A 494 4.40 9.47 24.50
N ASP A 495 4.81 8.46 25.26
CA ASP A 495 5.32 8.61 26.62
C ASP A 495 6.67 9.34 26.65
N LEU A 496 7.52 9.15 25.64
CA LEU A 496 8.73 9.95 25.45
C LEU A 496 8.37 11.44 25.27
N ARG A 497 7.42 11.75 24.40
CA ARG A 497 6.97 13.13 24.16
C ARG A 497 6.38 13.77 25.41
N LEU A 498 5.56 13.03 26.15
CA LEU A 498 4.94 13.48 27.39
C LEU A 498 5.94 13.62 28.56
N GLY A 499 7.20 13.21 28.39
CA GLY A 499 8.21 13.28 29.45
C GLY A 499 8.02 12.25 30.56
N VAL A 500 7.26 11.17 30.30
CA VAL A 500 7.17 10.02 31.20
C VAL A 500 8.57 9.41 31.39
N PHE A 501 9.34 9.39 30.30
CA PHE A 501 10.77 9.08 30.30
C PHE A 501 11.51 10.02 29.34
N HIS A 502 12.84 10.10 29.44
CA HIS A 502 13.64 11.11 28.72
C HIS A 502 14.57 10.50 27.67
N VAL A 503 14.89 9.21 27.77
CA VAL A 503 15.86 8.54 26.90
C VAL A 503 15.23 7.32 26.23
N LEU A 504 15.37 7.23 24.91
CA LEU A 504 14.96 6.06 24.14
C LEU A 504 16.19 5.38 23.52
N VAL A 505 16.44 4.13 23.90
CA VAL A 505 17.52 3.32 23.33
C VAL A 505 16.95 2.39 22.26
N GLY A 506 17.55 2.33 21.08
CA GLY A 506 17.10 1.39 20.06
C GLY A 506 18.19 0.98 19.11
N ILE A 507 17.87 0.07 18.20
CA ILE A 507 18.84 -0.39 17.19
C ILE A 507 18.68 0.43 15.92
N ASN A 508 17.46 0.39 15.38
CA ASN A 508 17.08 1.08 14.18
C ASN A 508 15.94 2.05 14.50
N LEU A 509 16.32 3.17 15.12
CA LEU A 509 15.42 4.31 15.38
C LEU A 509 15.15 5.13 14.10
N LEU A 510 15.63 4.67 12.94
CA LEU A 510 15.41 5.31 11.64
C LEU A 510 14.00 5.11 11.09
N ARG A 511 13.18 4.27 11.72
CA ARG A 511 11.83 4.01 11.23
C ARG A 511 11.02 5.31 11.18
N GLU A 512 10.41 5.53 10.03
CA GLU A 512 9.63 6.69 9.64
C GLU A 512 8.54 7.05 10.66
N GLY A 513 8.17 8.33 10.72
CA GLY A 513 7.11 8.84 11.61
C GLY A 513 7.55 9.22 13.03
N LEU A 514 8.86 9.26 13.31
CA LEU A 514 9.44 9.78 14.55
C LEU A 514 9.89 11.25 14.37
N ASP A 515 8.93 12.15 14.19
CA ASP A 515 9.17 13.59 14.31
C ASP A 515 8.94 13.99 15.76
N LEU A 516 10.05 14.17 16.48
CA LEU A 516 10.09 14.43 17.92
C LEU A 516 10.81 15.76 18.16
N PRO A 517 10.11 16.91 18.11
CA PRO A 517 10.73 18.21 18.36
C PRO A 517 11.33 18.34 19.76
N GLU A 518 10.93 17.47 20.68
CA GLU A 518 11.46 17.42 22.05
C GLU A 518 12.87 16.79 22.11
N VAL A 519 13.36 16.13 21.05
CA VAL A 519 14.70 15.51 20.99
C VAL A 519 15.75 16.56 20.63
N SER A 520 16.75 16.72 21.49
CA SER A 520 17.88 17.65 21.28
C SER A 520 19.26 16.97 21.21
N LEU A 521 19.30 15.64 21.38
CA LEU A 521 20.52 14.85 21.30
C LEU A 521 20.23 13.47 20.70
N VAL A 522 21.03 13.09 19.71
CA VAL A 522 21.09 11.74 19.17
C VAL A 522 22.49 11.19 19.37
N ALA A 523 22.61 10.11 20.14
CA ALA A 523 23.86 9.41 20.39
C ALA A 523 23.95 8.14 19.52
N ILE A 524 25.03 8.00 18.77
CA ILE A 524 25.28 6.85 17.88
C ILE A 524 26.45 6.05 18.47
N LEU A 525 26.16 4.97 19.21
CA LEU A 525 27.20 4.11 19.75
C LEU A 525 27.80 3.22 18.66
N ASP A 526 29.08 2.85 18.80
CA ASP A 526 29.80 2.02 17.82
C ASP A 526 29.68 2.56 16.38
N ALA A 527 29.86 3.87 16.22
CA ALA A 527 29.67 4.55 14.93
C ALA A 527 30.69 4.13 13.85
N ASP A 528 31.82 3.57 14.26
CA ASP A 528 32.91 3.07 13.41
C ASP A 528 32.69 1.65 12.88
N LYS A 529 31.69 0.93 13.41
CA LYS A 529 31.39 -0.44 12.97
C LYS A 529 30.67 -0.44 11.64
N GLU A 530 31.37 -0.88 10.60
CA GLU A 530 30.78 -1.05 9.27
C GLU A 530 29.58 -2.02 9.31
N GLY A 531 28.52 -1.63 8.60
CA GLY A 531 27.31 -2.43 8.48
C GLY A 531 26.11 -1.59 8.06
N PHE A 532 24.98 -2.25 7.82
CA PHE A 532 23.75 -1.57 7.36
C PHE A 532 23.35 -0.40 8.27
N LEU A 533 23.43 -0.56 9.60
CA LEU A 533 23.03 0.46 10.58
C LEU A 533 24.00 1.65 10.70
N ARG A 534 25.19 1.56 10.08
CA ARG A 534 26.24 2.59 10.09
C ARG A 534 26.73 2.95 8.69
N SER A 535 25.92 2.63 7.68
CA SER A 535 26.16 3.12 6.32
C SER A 535 26.00 4.64 6.29
N GLU A 536 26.61 5.30 5.28
CA GLU A 536 26.47 6.74 5.04
C GLU A 536 25.01 7.20 5.13
N ARG A 537 24.10 6.47 4.45
CA ARG A 537 22.66 6.77 4.42
C ARG A 537 22.03 6.64 5.81
N SER A 538 22.30 5.54 6.50
CA SER A 538 21.76 5.28 7.84
C SER A 538 22.25 6.32 8.86
N LEU A 539 23.51 6.77 8.75
CA LEU A 539 24.04 7.83 9.60
C LEU A 539 23.35 9.17 9.32
N ILE A 540 23.22 9.59 8.06
CA ILE A 540 22.53 10.83 7.69
C ILE A 540 21.09 10.84 8.22
N GLN A 541 20.36 9.73 8.06
CA GLN A 541 19.00 9.62 8.58
C GLN A 541 18.94 9.67 10.12
N THR A 542 19.93 9.08 10.80
CA THR A 542 19.99 9.08 12.27
C THR A 542 20.25 10.50 12.78
N ILE A 543 21.17 11.20 12.11
CA ILE A 543 21.51 12.60 12.39
C ILE A 543 20.27 13.50 12.23
N GLY A 544 19.48 13.29 11.18
CA GLY A 544 18.26 14.05 10.93
C GLY A 544 17.18 13.98 12.03
N ARG A 545 17.32 13.10 13.04
CA ARG A 545 16.41 13.03 14.20
C ARG A 545 16.69 14.09 15.27
N ALA A 546 17.77 14.85 15.14
CA ALA A 546 18.08 16.01 15.99
C ALA A 546 17.99 17.35 15.23
N ALA A 547 17.33 17.36 14.06
CA ALA A 547 17.25 18.50 13.15
C ALA A 547 15.88 19.20 13.18
#